data_AF-A0A351G7F6-F1
#
_entry.id   AF-A0A351G7F6-F1
#
_cell.length_a   1.000
_cell.length_b   1.000
_cell.length_c   1.000
_cell.angle_alpha   90.00
_cell.angle_beta   90.00
_cell.angle_gamma   90.00
#
_symmetry.space_group_name_H-M   'P 1'
#
loop_
_entity.id
_entity.type
_entity.pdbx_description
1 polymer ?
#
loop_
_entity_poly.entity_id
_entity_poly.type
_entity_poly.pdbx_seq_one_letter_code
_entity_poly.pdbx_strand_id
1 'polypeptide(L)'
;MPHLLVAGATGSGKSVCVNAIITCMMLQNTPQTLRFIMVDPKRVELTGYNGIPHLLAPVVTDIERVVGVLQWVTREMDSRYQKFADIGARNILDYNKRAAAEKRPQLPYLVLVIDELADMMMIAPDQTERLITRMAQLARATGIHLIISTQRPSVDVVTGLIKANFPARISFAVASGTDSRVIIDQPGAERLLGRGDMLFQAPDAAAPVRLQGVYVSDPEILRAVQYWRAFAGTAPMAPVSTGVPVDAPPAGIPLQQKPIWEEMEEQEAEDPIYQEALELVRKRKRASISMLQRRLRIGYTRAARLIEQMEENGIIGPATEGSKPREVLDFGTHDLSSDTGDQD
;
A
#
# COMPACT_ATOMS: atom_id res chain seq x y z
N MET A 1 14.69 3.84 12.74
CA MET A 1 13.51 4.63 12.33
C MET A 1 12.91 3.96 11.10
N PRO A 2 11.64 3.54 11.11
CA PRO A 2 11.07 2.87 9.93
C PRO A 2 10.67 3.85 8.83
N HIS A 3 10.19 5.04 9.18
CA HIS A 3 9.74 6.08 8.25
C HIS A 3 10.12 7.46 8.77
N LEU A 4 10.32 8.43 7.87
CA LEU A 4 10.77 9.79 8.17
C LEU A 4 9.91 10.81 7.44
N LEU A 5 9.41 11.82 8.16
CA LEU A 5 8.77 13.01 7.60
C LEU A 5 9.74 14.21 7.70
N VAL A 6 9.99 14.89 6.59
CA VAL A 6 10.87 16.06 6.52
C VAL A 6 10.08 17.26 6.02
N ALA A 7 9.97 18.32 6.80
CA ALA A 7 9.22 19.51 6.40
C ALA A 7 9.96 20.81 6.70
N GLY A 8 9.64 21.85 5.94
CA GLY A 8 10.21 23.19 6.11
C GLY A 8 9.98 24.08 4.90
N ALA A 9 10.12 25.38 5.07
CA ALA A 9 9.91 26.34 3.99
C ALA A 9 10.97 26.21 2.88
N THR A 10 10.70 26.78 1.70
CA THR A 10 11.67 26.88 0.61
C THR A 10 12.97 27.55 1.09
N GLY A 11 14.13 27.02 0.68
CA GLY A 11 15.44 27.57 1.05
C GLY A 11 15.90 27.27 2.49
N SER A 12 15.11 26.53 3.27
CA SER A 12 15.44 26.20 4.67
C SER A 12 16.52 25.12 4.82
N GLY A 13 16.75 24.30 3.78
CA GLY A 13 17.71 23.18 3.78
C GLY A 13 17.08 21.79 3.60
N LYS A 14 15.74 21.70 3.47
CA LYS A 14 15.00 20.44 3.24
C LYS A 14 15.61 19.57 2.14
N SER A 15 15.73 20.10 0.92
CA SER A 15 16.19 19.33 -0.24
C SER A 15 17.65 18.88 -0.09
N VAL A 16 18.52 19.74 0.45
CA VAL A 16 19.91 19.40 0.75
C VAL A 16 19.99 18.25 1.75
N CYS A 17 19.14 18.24 2.77
CA CYS A 17 19.08 17.16 3.74
C CYS A 17 18.61 15.84 3.13
N VAL A 18 17.55 15.85 2.32
CA VAL A 18 17.09 14.65 1.60
C VAL A 18 18.20 14.10 0.71
N ASN A 19 18.87 14.97 -0.06
CA ASN A 19 20.02 14.61 -0.89
C ASN A 19 21.19 14.05 -0.08
N ALA A 20 21.49 14.62 1.09
CA ALA A 20 22.53 14.10 1.98
C ALA A 20 22.20 12.70 2.50
N ILE A 21 20.93 12.44 2.84
CA ILE A 21 20.48 11.11 3.27
C ILE A 21 20.63 10.09 2.13
N ILE A 22 20.16 10.43 0.91
CA ILE A 22 20.28 9.56 -0.27
C ILE A 22 21.74 9.28 -0.58
N THR A 23 22.59 10.31 -0.59
CA THR A 23 24.02 10.20 -0.85
C THR A 23 24.69 9.29 0.17
N CYS A 24 24.41 9.48 1.46
CA CYS A 24 24.94 8.63 2.53
C CYS A 24 24.55 7.15 2.31
N MET A 25 23.29 6.90 1.97
CA MET A 25 22.81 5.55 1.67
C MET A 25 23.51 4.94 0.44
N MET A 26 23.71 5.71 -0.63
CA MET A 26 24.44 5.26 -1.82
C MET A 26 25.91 4.98 -1.55
N LEU A 27 26.54 5.70 -0.62
CA LEU A 27 27.95 5.48 -0.25
C LEU A 27 28.16 4.22 0.61
N GLN A 28 27.11 3.79 1.33
CA GLN A 28 27.21 2.69 2.28
C GLN A 28 26.54 1.39 1.79
N ASN A 29 25.76 1.43 0.70
CA ASN A 29 24.95 0.30 0.26
C ASN A 29 25.08 0.05 -1.24
N THR A 30 25.06 -1.23 -1.62
CA THR A 30 25.05 -1.67 -3.01
C THR A 30 23.61 -1.83 -3.52
N PRO A 31 23.38 -1.85 -4.85
CA PRO A 31 22.05 -2.11 -5.42
C PRO A 31 21.44 -3.45 -4.99
N GLN A 32 22.27 -4.44 -4.63
CA GLN A 32 21.80 -5.75 -4.16
C GLN A 32 21.22 -5.67 -2.74
N THR A 33 21.63 -4.69 -1.94
CA THR A 33 21.22 -4.54 -0.54
C THR A 33 20.20 -3.42 -0.34
N LEU A 34 20.21 -2.40 -1.21
CA LEU A 34 19.31 -1.26 -1.13
C LEU A 34 18.80 -0.85 -2.53
N ARG A 35 17.50 -0.62 -2.62
CA ARG A 35 16.83 -0.08 -3.81
C ARG A 35 16.02 1.17 -3.48
N PHE A 36 15.90 2.06 -4.45
CA PHE A 36 15.14 3.29 -4.35
C PHE A 36 13.95 3.30 -5.30
N ILE A 37 12.88 3.93 -4.83
CA ILE A 37 11.81 4.48 -5.66
C ILE A 37 11.75 5.97 -5.33
N MET A 38 11.78 6.82 -6.34
CA MET A 38 11.83 8.26 -6.16
C MET A 38 10.66 8.93 -6.89
N VAL A 39 9.99 9.83 -6.19
CA VAL A 39 8.87 10.61 -6.68
C VAL A 39 9.21 12.09 -6.57
N ASP A 40 9.28 12.77 -7.71
CA ASP A 40 9.62 14.19 -7.84
C ASP A 40 8.73 14.85 -8.91
N PRO A 41 7.51 15.27 -8.53
CA PRO A 41 6.57 15.94 -9.43
C PRO A 41 7.12 17.21 -10.08
N LYS A 42 8.02 17.90 -9.37
CA LYS A 42 8.54 19.21 -9.79
C LYS A 42 9.75 19.08 -10.71
N ARG A 43 10.35 17.89 -10.80
CA ARG A 43 11.53 17.56 -11.62
C ARG A 43 12.81 18.28 -11.22
N VAL A 44 12.87 18.83 -10.01
CA VAL A 44 13.97 19.69 -9.57
C VAL A 44 14.99 18.92 -8.74
N GLU A 45 14.55 18.07 -7.83
CA GLU A 45 15.37 17.61 -6.72
C GLU A 45 15.93 16.20 -6.93
N LEU A 46 15.12 15.27 -7.45
CA LEU A 46 15.48 13.84 -7.50
C LEU A 46 15.80 13.34 -8.92
N THR A 47 15.40 14.07 -9.96
CA THR A 47 15.63 13.66 -11.37
C THR A 47 17.11 13.47 -11.70
N GLY A 48 18.01 14.14 -10.99
CA GLY A 48 19.47 13.98 -11.10
C GLY A 48 19.96 12.56 -10.83
N TYR A 49 19.23 11.75 -10.05
CA TYR A 49 19.58 10.37 -9.72
C TYR A 49 19.21 9.36 -10.81
N ASN A 50 18.50 9.74 -11.87
CA ASN A 50 18.08 8.79 -12.92
C ASN A 50 19.25 7.94 -13.45
N GLY A 51 19.03 6.65 -13.70
CA GLY A 51 20.06 5.76 -14.24
C GLY A 51 21.09 5.23 -13.23
N ILE A 52 21.03 5.59 -11.95
CA ILE A 52 21.77 4.82 -10.94
C ILE A 52 21.19 3.40 -10.84
N PRO A 53 22.02 2.37 -10.60
CA PRO A 53 21.56 1.00 -10.50
C PRO A 53 20.67 0.75 -9.29
N HIS A 54 20.68 1.60 -8.26
CA HIS A 54 19.79 1.45 -7.10
C HIS A 54 18.32 1.74 -7.42
N LEU A 55 18.02 2.52 -8.45
CA LEU A 55 16.63 2.85 -8.83
C LEU A 55 15.93 1.62 -9.42
N LEU A 56 14.71 1.33 -8.95
CA LEU A 56 13.87 0.30 -9.55
C LEU A 56 13.22 0.75 -10.87
N ALA A 57 13.01 2.05 -11.00
CA ALA A 57 12.40 2.69 -12.15
C ALA A 57 12.94 4.11 -12.29
N PRO A 58 12.80 4.74 -13.48
CA PRO A 58 13.02 6.16 -13.61
C PRO A 58 12.25 6.96 -12.55
N VAL A 59 12.81 8.09 -12.14
CA VAL A 59 12.19 8.99 -11.17
C VAL A 59 10.80 9.38 -11.67
N VAL A 60 9.80 9.15 -10.84
CA VAL A 60 8.39 9.35 -11.18
C VAL A 60 8.10 10.84 -11.06
N THR A 61 7.77 11.46 -12.20
CA THR A 61 7.51 12.91 -12.27
C THR A 61 6.05 13.24 -12.58
N ASP A 62 5.31 12.26 -13.06
CA ASP A 62 3.89 12.39 -13.35
C ASP A 62 3.08 12.06 -12.10
N ILE A 63 2.36 13.05 -11.56
CA ILE A 63 1.60 12.90 -10.32
C ILE A 63 0.51 11.84 -10.45
N GLU A 64 -0.10 11.71 -11.64
CA GLU A 64 -1.16 10.72 -11.89
C GLU A 64 -0.64 9.29 -11.75
N ARG A 65 0.65 9.07 -12.05
CA ARG A 65 1.29 7.76 -11.90
C ARG A 65 1.70 7.43 -10.47
N VAL A 66 1.82 8.43 -9.59
CA VAL A 66 2.34 8.21 -8.23
C VAL A 66 1.45 7.29 -7.42
N VAL A 67 0.12 7.39 -7.57
CA VAL A 67 -0.82 6.47 -6.93
C VAL A 67 -0.53 5.02 -7.31
N GLY A 68 -0.31 4.74 -8.59
CA GLY A 68 0.05 3.41 -9.07
C GLY A 68 1.35 2.90 -8.48
N VAL A 69 2.33 3.79 -8.27
CA VAL A 69 3.59 3.47 -7.60
C VAL A 69 3.36 3.12 -6.13
N LEU A 70 2.56 3.89 -5.39
CA LEU A 70 2.21 3.56 -4.00
C LEU A 70 1.49 2.21 -3.88
N GLN A 71 0.58 1.92 -4.81
CA GLN A 71 -0.11 0.61 -4.89
C GLN A 71 0.87 -0.52 -5.19
N TRP A 72 1.85 -0.31 -6.08
CA TRP A 72 2.89 -1.29 -6.35
C TRP A 72 3.74 -1.56 -5.11
N VAL A 73 4.19 -0.52 -4.39
CA VAL A 73 4.97 -0.69 -3.15
C VAL A 73 4.18 -1.46 -2.10
N THR A 74 2.87 -1.21 -2.04
CA THR A 74 1.96 -1.93 -1.15
C THR A 74 1.86 -3.41 -1.53
N ARG A 75 1.76 -3.75 -2.82
CA ARG A 75 1.77 -5.15 -3.28
C ARG A 75 3.12 -5.84 -3.03
N GLU A 76 4.23 -5.14 -3.23
CA GLU A 76 5.57 -5.65 -2.90
C GLU A 76 5.67 -5.94 -1.38
N MET A 77 5.12 -5.06 -0.53
CA MET A 77 5.05 -5.30 0.92
C MET A 77 4.30 -6.59 1.24
N ASP A 78 3.12 -6.80 0.63
CA ASP A 78 2.31 -8.01 0.85
C ASP A 78 3.03 -9.26 0.32
N SER A 79 3.68 -9.17 -0.84
CA SER A 79 4.50 -10.26 -1.39
C SER A 79 5.66 -10.65 -0.46
N ARG A 80 6.31 -9.67 0.19
CA ARG A 80 7.38 -9.96 1.16
C ARG A 80 6.85 -10.70 2.37
N TYR A 81 5.66 -10.37 2.86
CA TYR A 81 5.05 -11.11 3.97
C TYR A 81 4.78 -12.57 3.62
N GLN A 82 4.32 -12.86 2.40
CA GLN A 82 4.15 -14.24 1.92
C GLN A 82 5.50 -14.97 1.90
N LYS A 83 6.54 -14.38 1.29
CA LYS A 83 7.90 -14.93 1.28
C LYS A 83 8.45 -15.18 2.70
N PHE A 84 8.10 -14.33 3.66
CA PHE A 84 8.50 -14.50 5.05
C PHE A 84 7.79 -15.69 5.69
N ALA A 85 6.48 -15.83 5.47
CA ALA A 85 5.69 -16.95 5.97
C ALA A 85 6.22 -18.29 5.44
N ASP A 86 6.57 -18.36 4.15
CA ASP A 86 7.06 -19.57 3.48
C ASP A 86 8.30 -20.19 4.14
N ILE A 87 9.16 -19.38 4.77
CA ILE A 87 10.39 -19.83 5.44
C ILE A 87 10.37 -19.59 6.96
N GLY A 88 9.20 -19.21 7.50
CA GLY A 88 9.01 -18.91 8.92
C GLY A 88 9.85 -17.74 9.44
N ALA A 89 10.14 -16.75 8.60
CA ALA A 89 10.84 -15.54 8.97
C ALA A 89 9.89 -14.49 9.56
N ARG A 90 10.38 -13.68 10.51
CA ARG A 90 9.55 -12.61 11.13
C ARG A 90 9.75 -11.22 10.51
N ASN A 91 10.86 -11.01 9.82
CA ASN A 91 11.24 -9.74 9.22
C ASN A 91 12.31 -9.95 8.15
N ILE A 92 12.66 -8.88 7.43
CA ILE A 92 13.65 -8.92 6.34
C ILE A 92 15.04 -9.42 6.76
N LEU A 93 15.49 -9.13 7.98
CA LEU A 93 16.80 -9.57 8.46
C LEU A 93 16.82 -11.08 8.66
N ASP A 94 15.79 -11.61 9.34
CA ASP A 94 15.61 -13.05 9.54
C ASP A 94 15.41 -13.77 8.20
N TYR A 95 14.62 -13.19 7.29
CA TYR A 95 14.43 -13.72 5.95
C TYR A 95 15.76 -13.80 5.20
N ASN A 96 16.54 -12.71 5.13
CA ASN A 96 17.80 -12.68 4.38
C ASN A 96 18.85 -13.64 4.95
N LYS A 97 18.85 -13.86 6.27
CA LYS A 97 19.73 -14.83 6.93
C LYS A 97 19.35 -16.27 6.53
N ARG A 98 18.05 -16.61 6.57
CA ARG A 98 17.55 -17.94 6.19
C ARG A 98 17.67 -18.19 4.69
N ALA A 99 17.31 -17.20 3.87
CA ALA A 99 17.46 -17.26 2.42
C ALA A 99 18.91 -17.52 2.02
N ALA A 100 19.90 -16.88 2.67
CA ALA A 100 21.31 -17.17 2.42
C ALA A 100 21.68 -18.62 2.76
N ALA A 101 21.21 -19.15 3.89
CA ALA A 101 21.47 -20.53 4.30
C ALA A 101 20.85 -21.55 3.32
N GLU A 102 19.66 -21.24 2.79
CA GLU A 102 18.95 -22.05 1.80
C GLU A 102 19.35 -21.73 0.34
N LYS A 103 20.33 -20.86 0.12
CA LYS A 103 20.76 -20.38 -1.21
C LYS A 103 19.61 -19.78 -2.06
N ARG A 104 18.61 -19.19 -1.41
CA ARG A 104 17.53 -18.42 -2.05
C ARG A 104 17.95 -16.95 -2.26
N PRO A 105 17.34 -16.25 -3.22
CA PRO A 105 17.56 -14.81 -3.39
C PRO A 105 17.20 -14.02 -2.12
N GLN A 106 18.12 -13.17 -1.69
CA GLN A 106 17.90 -12.19 -0.63
C GLN A 106 17.10 -11.00 -1.16
N LEU A 107 16.35 -10.36 -0.27
CA LEU A 107 15.56 -9.18 -0.57
C LEU A 107 16.33 -7.90 -0.17
N PRO A 108 16.44 -6.90 -1.06
CA PRO A 108 17.01 -5.61 -0.70
C PRO A 108 16.04 -4.82 0.18
N TYR A 109 16.58 -3.92 0.99
CA TYR A 109 15.79 -2.83 1.55
C TYR A 109 15.25 -1.94 0.42
N LEU A 110 14.04 -1.42 0.61
CA LEU A 110 13.42 -0.51 -0.34
C LEU A 110 13.17 0.82 0.35
N VAL A 111 13.65 1.91 -0.23
CA VAL A 111 13.40 3.26 0.28
C VAL A 111 12.58 4.03 -0.76
N LEU A 112 11.34 4.36 -0.40
CA LEU A 112 10.47 5.24 -1.16
C LEU A 112 10.70 6.68 -0.71
N VAL A 113 11.21 7.52 -1.61
CA VAL A 113 11.45 8.95 -1.38
C VAL A 113 10.41 9.77 -2.13
N ILE A 114 9.69 10.64 -1.41
CA ILE A 114 8.70 11.57 -1.97
C ILE A 114 9.13 13.00 -1.64
N ASP A 115 9.48 13.79 -2.65
CA ASP A 115 9.99 15.16 -2.45
C ASP A 115 8.90 16.15 -1.98
N GLU A 116 7.67 16.01 -2.47
CA GLU A 116 6.57 16.90 -2.12
C GLU A 116 5.27 16.13 -1.97
N LEU A 117 4.96 15.74 -0.72
CA LEU A 117 3.70 15.07 -0.38
C LEU A 117 2.48 15.95 -0.73
N ALA A 118 2.59 17.27 -0.60
CA ALA A 118 1.47 18.18 -0.80
C ALA A 118 0.90 18.11 -2.22
N ASP A 119 1.73 17.86 -3.23
CA ASP A 119 1.29 17.77 -4.62
C ASP A 119 0.36 16.56 -4.83
N MET A 120 0.62 15.47 -4.11
CA MET A 120 -0.24 14.28 -4.14
C MET A 120 -1.54 14.50 -3.34
N MET A 121 -1.44 15.15 -2.18
CA MET A 121 -2.60 15.45 -1.33
C MET A 121 -3.58 16.43 -2.00
N MET A 122 -3.12 17.25 -2.95
CA MET A 122 -4.00 18.13 -3.73
C MET A 122 -4.82 17.38 -4.80
N ILE A 123 -4.29 16.28 -5.33
CA ILE A 123 -4.92 15.56 -6.44
C ILE A 123 -5.78 14.41 -5.93
N ALA A 124 -5.26 13.62 -4.98
CA ALA A 124 -5.93 12.44 -4.45
C ALA A 124 -5.64 12.28 -2.94
N PRO A 125 -6.19 13.15 -2.08
CA PRO A 125 -5.89 13.16 -0.63
C PRO A 125 -6.24 11.84 0.04
N ASP A 126 -7.49 11.37 -0.09
CA ASP A 126 -7.98 10.17 0.60
C ASP A 126 -7.17 8.91 0.22
N GLN A 127 -6.88 8.76 -1.06
CA GLN A 127 -6.14 7.61 -1.57
C GLN A 127 -4.67 7.66 -1.15
N THR A 128 -4.05 8.84 -1.24
CA THR A 128 -2.65 9.06 -0.83
C THR A 128 -2.47 8.78 0.65
N GLU A 129 -3.32 9.37 1.49
CA GLU A 129 -3.27 9.19 2.94
C GLU A 129 -3.47 7.73 3.34
N ARG A 130 -4.46 7.05 2.75
CA ARG A 130 -4.73 5.63 3.03
C ARG A 130 -3.53 4.73 2.70
N LEU A 131 -2.92 4.91 1.52
CA LEU A 131 -1.78 4.10 1.08
C LEU A 131 -0.53 4.39 1.92
N ILE A 132 -0.20 5.66 2.16
CA ILE A 132 0.93 6.06 2.99
C ILE A 132 0.78 5.54 4.42
N THR A 133 -0.42 5.68 5.00
CA THR A 133 -0.72 5.18 6.35
C THR A 133 -0.58 3.66 6.43
N ARG A 134 -1.17 2.91 5.49
CA ARG A 134 -1.06 1.44 5.45
C ARG A 134 0.40 1.00 5.37
N MET A 135 1.19 1.61 4.48
CA MET A 135 2.61 1.29 4.35
C MET A 135 3.34 1.63 5.65
N ALA A 136 3.16 2.82 6.20
CA ALA A 136 3.87 3.22 7.42
C ALA A 136 3.55 2.32 8.65
N GLN A 137 2.38 1.69 8.68
CA GLN A 137 2.00 0.73 9.71
C GLN A 137 2.66 -0.64 9.54
N LEU A 138 2.76 -1.14 8.31
CA LEU A 138 3.09 -2.55 8.04
C LEU A 138 4.48 -2.77 7.42
N ALA A 139 5.11 -1.73 6.88
CA ALA A 139 6.33 -1.86 6.07
C ALA A 139 7.61 -2.10 6.89
N ARG A 140 7.62 -1.79 8.19
CA ARG A 140 8.82 -1.91 9.03
C ARG A 140 9.45 -3.30 8.98
N ALA A 141 8.65 -4.36 9.08
CA ALA A 141 9.15 -5.73 9.09
C ALA A 141 9.62 -6.18 7.70
N THR A 142 9.02 -5.64 6.63
CA THR A 142 9.30 -6.00 5.24
C THR A 142 10.55 -5.32 4.67
N GLY A 143 11.17 -4.40 5.43
CA GLY A 143 12.34 -3.64 5.00
C GLY A 143 12.00 -2.59 3.94
N ILE A 144 10.75 -2.13 3.91
CA ILE A 144 10.32 -1.01 3.11
C ILE A 144 10.25 0.22 4.03
N HIS A 145 10.88 1.31 3.62
CA HIS A 145 11.04 2.53 4.39
C HIS A 145 10.58 3.73 3.56
N LEU A 146 9.98 4.71 4.22
CA LEU A 146 9.42 5.90 3.57
C LEU A 146 10.17 7.13 4.06
N ILE A 147 10.62 7.96 3.13
CA ILE A 147 11.10 9.32 3.37
C ILE A 147 10.14 10.23 2.61
N ILE A 148 9.23 10.86 3.33
CA ILE A 148 8.29 11.82 2.76
C ILE A 148 8.75 13.21 3.13
N SER A 149 8.64 14.14 2.21
CA SER A 149 8.94 15.53 2.50
C SER A 149 7.91 16.48 1.94
N THR A 150 7.81 17.67 2.53
CA THR A 150 6.89 18.70 2.08
C THR A 150 7.39 20.10 2.41
N GLN A 151 7.09 21.06 1.55
CA GLN A 151 7.31 22.47 1.83
C GLN A 151 6.08 23.18 2.39
N ARG A 152 4.95 22.46 2.47
CA ARG A 152 3.65 22.97 2.92
C ARG A 152 3.23 22.28 4.21
N PRO A 153 3.72 22.77 5.37
CA PRO A 153 3.39 22.20 6.68
C PRO A 153 2.00 22.63 7.15
N SER A 154 0.95 22.33 6.37
CA SER A 154 -0.45 22.54 6.75
C SER A 154 -1.08 21.25 7.27
N VAL A 155 -2.14 21.38 8.06
CA VAL A 155 -2.90 20.24 8.61
C VAL A 155 -3.53 19.37 7.52
N ASP A 156 -3.79 19.93 6.34
CA ASP A 156 -4.38 19.20 5.20
C ASP A 156 -3.34 18.32 4.49
N VAL A 157 -2.04 18.63 4.63
CA VAL A 157 -0.94 17.85 4.06
C VAL A 157 -0.35 16.90 5.09
N VAL A 158 -0.07 17.42 6.29
CA VAL A 158 0.48 16.68 7.42
C VAL A 158 -0.64 16.43 8.42
N THR A 159 -1.54 15.54 8.03
CA THR A 159 -2.73 15.19 8.80
C THR A 159 -2.37 14.46 10.10
N GLY A 160 -3.35 14.29 10.99
CA GLY A 160 -3.17 13.49 12.21
C GLY A 160 -2.78 12.03 11.92
N LEU A 161 -3.33 11.42 10.86
CA LEU A 161 -3.01 10.04 10.47
C LEU A 161 -1.58 9.93 9.94
N ILE A 162 -1.13 10.87 9.12
CA ILE A 162 0.27 10.92 8.68
C ILE A 162 1.19 11.06 9.89
N LYS A 163 0.91 12.01 10.80
CA LYS A 163 1.74 12.18 12.00
C LYS A 163 1.81 10.93 12.88
N ALA A 164 0.69 10.26 13.09
CA ALA A 164 0.62 9.06 13.94
C ALA A 164 1.54 7.93 13.43
N ASN A 165 1.77 7.85 12.12
CA ASN A 165 2.57 6.78 11.51
C ASN A 165 4.01 7.20 11.14
N PHE A 166 4.33 8.48 11.24
CA PHE A 166 5.68 9.03 11.04
C PHE A 166 6.19 9.67 12.33
N PRO A 167 6.58 8.88 13.35
CA PRO A 167 7.04 9.40 14.63
C PRO A 167 8.45 10.03 14.56
N ALA A 168 9.28 9.66 13.57
CA ALA A 168 10.53 10.36 13.29
C ALA A 168 10.27 11.53 12.35
N ARG A 169 10.61 12.75 12.78
CA ARG A 169 10.32 13.97 12.03
C ARG A 169 11.49 14.93 12.07
N ILE A 170 11.73 15.59 10.94
CA ILE A 170 12.68 16.71 10.83
C ILE A 170 11.88 17.95 10.44
N SER A 171 11.98 19.00 11.23
CA SER A 171 11.49 20.33 10.87
C SER A 171 12.68 21.25 10.60
N PHE A 172 12.77 21.76 9.39
CA PHE A 172 13.60 22.92 9.06
C PHE A 172 12.85 24.22 9.40
N ALA A 173 13.49 25.36 9.15
CA ALA A 173 12.88 26.67 9.33
C ALA A 173 11.52 26.78 8.62
N VAL A 174 10.53 27.28 9.35
CA VAL A 174 9.15 27.53 8.88
C VAL A 174 8.74 28.96 9.18
N ALA A 175 7.65 29.42 8.56
CA ALA A 175 7.22 30.81 8.67
C ALA A 175 6.61 31.15 10.04
N SER A 176 5.98 30.17 10.70
CA SER A 176 5.19 30.42 11.90
C SER A 176 5.26 29.29 12.93
N GLY A 177 4.97 29.63 14.19
CA GLY A 177 4.85 28.63 15.25
C GLY A 177 3.66 27.68 15.05
N THR A 178 2.65 28.05 14.26
CA THR A 178 1.57 27.14 13.84
C THR A 178 2.10 26.06 12.90
N ASP A 179 2.92 26.42 11.92
CA ASP A 179 3.58 25.46 11.01
C ASP A 179 4.51 24.52 11.78
N SER A 180 5.26 25.04 12.76
CA SER A 180 6.10 24.22 13.64
C SER A 180 5.28 23.15 14.37
N ARG A 181 4.12 23.52 14.92
CA ARG A 181 3.23 22.56 15.59
C ARG A 181 2.63 21.54 14.64
N VAL A 182 2.40 21.89 13.38
CA VAL A 182 1.95 20.92 12.38
C VAL A 182 3.00 19.84 12.16
N ILE A 183 4.30 20.15 12.20
CA ILE A 183 5.35 19.17 11.93
C ILE A 183 5.74 18.39 13.19
N ILE A 184 6.08 19.09 14.28
CA ILE A 184 6.70 18.51 15.48
C ILE A 184 5.84 18.65 16.74
N ASP A 185 4.57 19.03 16.62
CA ASP A 185 3.60 19.16 17.72
C ASP A 185 3.95 20.24 18.78
N GLN A 186 5.00 21.03 18.54
CA GLN A 186 5.45 22.14 19.40
C GLN A 186 5.98 23.33 18.59
N PRO A 187 5.99 24.56 19.14
CA PRO A 187 6.72 25.68 18.54
C PRO A 187 8.23 25.48 18.63
N GLY A 188 8.99 26.25 17.85
CA GLY A 188 10.45 26.31 17.88
C GLY A 188 11.09 26.34 16.49
N ALA A 189 10.48 25.70 15.50
CA ALA A 189 11.03 25.65 14.15
C ALA A 189 10.99 27.01 13.45
N GLU A 190 10.07 27.90 13.84
CA GLU A 190 10.00 29.28 13.33
C GLU A 190 11.18 30.17 13.77
N ARG A 191 12.01 29.68 14.69
CA ARG A 191 13.21 30.38 15.21
C ARG A 191 14.52 29.82 14.65
N LEU A 192 14.43 28.84 13.76
CA LEU A 192 15.61 28.27 13.10
C LEU A 192 16.19 29.27 12.10
N LEU A 193 17.50 29.16 11.88
CA LEU A 193 18.28 30.11 11.06
C LEU A 193 18.16 29.82 9.55
N GLY A 194 17.53 28.70 9.17
CA GLY A 194 17.54 28.17 7.81
C GLY A 194 18.88 27.55 7.44
N ARG A 195 19.15 27.37 6.14
CA ARG A 195 20.42 26.83 5.61
C ARG A 195 20.91 25.55 6.31
N GLY A 196 20.00 24.63 6.59
CA GLY A 196 20.31 23.34 7.20
C GLY A 196 20.09 23.28 8.72
N ASP A 197 19.82 24.39 9.40
CA ASP A 197 19.42 24.37 10.82
C ASP A 197 18.03 23.73 10.98
N MET A 198 17.92 22.73 11.86
CA MET A 198 16.74 21.89 11.98
C MET A 198 16.46 21.42 13.42
N LEU A 199 15.22 21.03 13.66
CA LEU A 199 14.78 20.26 14.83
C LEU A 199 14.49 18.83 14.40
N PHE A 200 15.12 17.86 15.05
CA PHE A 200 14.88 16.44 14.85
C PHE A 200 14.12 15.85 16.04
N GLN A 201 12.91 15.37 15.79
CA GLN A 201 12.11 14.59 16.72
C GLN A 201 12.34 13.10 16.44
N ALA A 202 13.03 12.42 17.35
CA ALA A 202 13.18 10.97 17.30
C ALA A 202 11.89 10.28 17.82
N PRO A 203 11.57 9.05 17.37
CA PRO A 203 10.37 8.33 17.80
C PRO A 203 10.26 8.07 19.30
N ASP A 204 11.40 7.94 19.96
CA ASP A 204 11.57 7.56 21.37
C ASP A 204 12.03 8.74 22.26
N ALA A 205 12.22 9.92 21.67
CA ALA A 205 12.64 11.12 22.40
C ALA A 205 11.43 11.92 22.90
N ALA A 206 11.53 12.43 24.13
CA ALA A 206 10.50 13.27 24.73
C ALA A 206 10.43 14.69 24.13
N ALA A 207 11.52 15.16 23.52
CA ALA A 207 11.63 16.48 22.94
C ALA A 207 12.56 16.46 21.71
N PRO A 208 12.37 17.38 20.74
CA PRO A 208 13.22 17.45 19.57
C PRO A 208 14.60 18.01 19.93
N VAL A 209 15.62 17.53 19.22
CA VAL A 209 17.00 18.01 19.34
C VAL A 209 17.30 18.94 18.18
N ARG A 210 17.91 20.10 18.46
CA ARG A 210 18.40 21.00 17.42
C ARG A 210 19.69 20.48 16.81
N LEU A 211 19.73 20.38 15.49
CA LEU A 211 20.86 19.86 14.73
C LEU A 211 21.19 20.82 13.57
N GLN A 212 22.45 20.82 13.16
CA GLN A 212 22.87 21.47 11.92
C GLN A 212 23.05 20.40 10.84
N GLY A 213 22.34 20.57 9.73
CA GLY A 213 22.43 19.68 8.58
C GLY A 213 23.80 19.74 7.92
N VAL A 214 24.24 18.58 7.44
CA VAL A 214 25.41 18.49 6.58
C VAL A 214 25.07 19.05 5.21
N TYR A 215 26.04 19.76 4.62
CA TYR A 215 25.92 20.26 3.26
C TYR A 215 26.59 19.27 2.31
N VAL A 216 25.86 18.90 1.25
CA VAL A 216 26.39 18.21 0.09
C VAL A 216 26.09 19.07 -1.12
N SER A 217 27.11 19.37 -1.91
CA SER A 217 26.99 20.19 -3.10
C SER A 217 26.53 19.38 -4.32
N ASP A 218 25.89 20.02 -5.28
CA ASP A 218 25.47 19.35 -6.52
C ASP A 218 26.64 18.65 -7.25
N PRO A 219 27.86 19.23 -7.34
CA PRO A 219 29.01 18.52 -7.90
C PRO A 219 29.38 17.24 -7.13
N GLU A 220 29.22 17.21 -5.81
CA GLU A 220 29.45 15.99 -5.02
C GLU A 220 28.42 14.90 -5.32
N ILE A 221 27.13 15.30 -5.37
CA ILE A 221 26.03 14.39 -5.74
C ILE A 221 26.27 13.82 -7.15
N LEU A 222 26.59 14.69 -8.12
CA LEU A 222 26.84 14.29 -9.50
C LEU A 222 28.01 13.30 -9.61
N ARG A 223 29.10 13.50 -8.86
CA ARG A 223 30.21 12.54 -8.83
C ARG A 223 29.77 11.17 -8.30
N ALA A 224 28.99 11.13 -7.23
CA ALA A 224 28.46 9.88 -6.68
C ALA A 224 27.52 9.18 -7.66
N VAL A 225 26.62 9.92 -8.31
CA VAL A 225 25.72 9.41 -9.34
C VAL A 225 26.50 8.87 -10.54
N GLN A 226 27.50 9.60 -11.04
CA GLN A 226 28.32 9.18 -12.18
C GLN A 226 29.10 7.89 -11.88
N TYR A 227 29.70 7.80 -10.69
CA TYR A 227 30.37 6.57 -10.23
C TYR A 227 29.44 5.35 -10.34
N TRP A 228 28.22 5.49 -9.81
CA TRP A 228 27.24 4.40 -9.81
C TRP A 228 26.67 4.09 -11.20
N ARG A 229 26.48 5.10 -12.07
CA ARG A 229 26.09 4.90 -13.47
C ARG A 229 27.16 4.13 -14.25
N ALA A 230 28.44 4.46 -14.05
CA ALA A 230 29.55 3.76 -14.69
C ALA A 230 29.64 2.28 -14.22
N PHE A 231 29.36 2.02 -12.94
CA PHE A 231 29.27 0.67 -12.41
C PHE A 231 28.16 -0.15 -13.10
N ALA A 232 26.99 0.45 -13.35
CA ALA A 232 25.89 -0.22 -14.05
C ALA A 232 26.25 -0.64 -15.50
N GLY A 233 27.08 0.16 -16.19
CA GLY A 233 27.54 -0.15 -17.55
C GLY A 233 28.60 -1.26 -17.64
N THR A 234 29.12 -1.75 -16.50
CA THR A 234 30.20 -2.77 -16.45
C THR A 234 29.76 -4.07 -15.76
N ALA A 235 28.63 -4.07 -15.04
CA ALA A 235 28.10 -5.27 -14.43
C ALA A 235 27.27 -6.08 -15.46
N PRO A 236 27.46 -7.40 -15.58
CA PRO A 236 26.49 -8.24 -16.29
C PRO A 236 25.14 -8.06 -15.58
N MET A 237 24.13 -7.61 -16.32
CA MET A 237 22.78 -7.47 -15.79
C MET A 237 22.33 -8.85 -15.29
N ALA A 238 22.31 -9.05 -13.97
CA ALA A 238 21.57 -10.15 -13.40
C ALA A 238 20.13 -10.03 -13.90
N PRO A 239 19.47 -11.13 -14.30
CA PRO A 239 18.08 -11.07 -14.71
C PRO A 239 17.28 -10.58 -13.50
N VAL A 240 16.92 -9.30 -13.52
CA VAL A 240 15.87 -8.77 -12.67
C VAL A 240 14.66 -9.61 -13.01
N SER A 241 14.10 -10.34 -12.02
CA SER A 241 12.90 -11.14 -12.28
C SER A 241 11.90 -10.21 -12.95
N THR A 242 11.50 -10.56 -14.16
CA THR A 242 10.63 -9.78 -15.05
C THR A 242 9.25 -9.65 -14.42
N GLY A 243 9.12 -8.78 -13.43
CA GLY A 243 7.88 -8.15 -13.02
C GLY A 243 7.83 -6.81 -13.73
N VAL A 244 6.92 -6.72 -14.70
CA VAL A 244 6.44 -5.54 -15.45
C VAL A 244 7.28 -4.25 -15.30
N PRO A 245 7.91 -3.76 -16.37
CA PRO A 245 8.54 -2.44 -16.37
C PRO A 245 7.53 -1.38 -15.90
N VAL A 246 7.98 -0.45 -15.06
CA VAL A 246 7.15 0.61 -14.46
C VAL A 246 6.70 1.66 -15.51
N ASP A 247 6.85 1.36 -16.80
CA ASP A 247 6.38 2.13 -17.95
C ASP A 247 5.45 1.28 -18.83
N ALA A 248 4.31 0.85 -18.26
CA ALA A 248 3.02 0.68 -18.93
C ALA A 248 2.04 -0.04 -17.98
N PRO A 249 0.77 0.40 -17.84
CA PRO A 249 -0.27 -0.55 -17.46
C PRO A 249 -0.32 -1.64 -18.54
N PRO A 250 -0.43 -2.94 -18.21
CA PRO A 250 -0.65 -3.97 -19.21
C PRO A 250 -1.89 -3.59 -20.02
N ALA A 251 -1.74 -3.42 -21.33
CA ALA A 251 -2.89 -3.23 -22.21
C ALA A 251 -3.75 -4.49 -22.12
N GLY A 252 -4.93 -4.38 -21.48
CA GLY A 252 -5.91 -5.45 -21.40
C GLY A 252 -6.35 -5.90 -20.00
N ILE A 253 -6.02 -5.20 -18.91
CA ILE A 253 -6.56 -5.51 -17.58
C ILE A 253 -7.58 -4.44 -17.20
N PRO A 254 -8.85 -4.78 -16.88
CA PRO A 254 -9.84 -3.80 -16.50
C PRO A 254 -9.38 -2.99 -15.28
N LEU A 255 -9.44 -1.67 -15.39
CA LEU A 255 -8.99 -0.66 -14.40
C LEU A 255 -9.87 -0.58 -13.13
N GLN A 256 -10.55 -1.66 -12.77
CA GLN A 256 -11.19 -1.84 -11.48
C GLN A 256 -10.88 -3.26 -10.99
N GLN A 257 -9.77 -3.41 -10.27
CA GLN A 257 -9.63 -4.51 -9.33
C GLN A 257 -10.05 -3.98 -7.97
N LYS A 258 -11.21 -4.45 -7.50
CA LYS A 258 -11.67 -4.21 -6.13
C LYS A 258 -10.64 -4.81 -5.15
N PRO A 259 -10.51 -4.24 -3.93
CA PRO A 259 -9.53 -4.71 -2.95
C PRO A 259 -9.70 -6.20 -2.63
N ILE A 260 -8.57 -6.92 -2.58
CA ILE A 260 -8.33 -8.37 -2.33
C ILE A 260 -9.02 -8.96 -1.07
N TRP A 261 -9.77 -8.17 -0.30
CA TRP A 261 -10.63 -8.71 0.75
C TRP A 261 -11.87 -9.44 0.20
N GLU A 262 -12.22 -9.24 -1.08
CA GLU A 262 -13.23 -10.06 -1.79
C GLU A 262 -12.65 -11.39 -2.31
N GLU A 263 -11.32 -11.53 -2.49
CA GLU A 263 -10.71 -12.79 -2.99
C GLU A 263 -10.55 -13.86 -1.89
N MET A 264 -10.87 -13.55 -0.63
CA MET A 264 -11.13 -14.57 0.39
C MET A 264 -12.59 -15.07 0.36
N GLU A 265 -13.47 -14.48 -0.46
CA GLU A 265 -14.85 -14.93 -0.65
C GLU A 265 -15.03 -15.77 -1.92
N GLU A 266 -14.10 -15.76 -2.88
CA GLU A 266 -14.13 -16.65 -4.07
C GLU A 266 -13.49 -18.03 -3.86
N GLN A 267 -13.32 -18.42 -2.60
CA GLN A 267 -13.59 -19.80 -2.21
C GLN A 267 -14.85 -19.78 -1.34
N GLU A 268 -16.02 -19.56 -1.97
CA GLU A 268 -17.24 -20.17 -1.46
C GLU A 268 -17.00 -21.68 -1.51
N ALA A 269 -16.39 -22.22 -0.45
CA ALA A 269 -16.74 -23.55 -0.04
C ALA A 269 -18.26 -23.53 0.04
N GLU A 270 -18.93 -24.20 -0.92
CA GLU A 270 -20.37 -24.40 -0.89
C GLU A 270 -20.75 -24.64 0.57
N ASP A 271 -21.64 -23.81 1.10
CA ASP A 271 -22.07 -23.98 2.48
C ASP A 271 -22.46 -25.46 2.64
N PRO A 272 -21.90 -26.21 3.60
CA PRO A 272 -22.14 -27.65 3.68
C PRO A 272 -23.62 -28.05 3.74
N ILE A 273 -24.49 -27.08 4.07
CA ILE A 273 -25.94 -27.24 4.18
C ILE A 273 -26.68 -26.69 2.93
N TYR A 274 -25.99 -26.09 1.95
CA TYR A 274 -26.58 -25.51 0.75
C TYR A 274 -27.44 -26.52 -0.02
N GLN A 275 -26.94 -27.74 -0.22
CA GLN A 275 -27.67 -28.79 -0.91
C GLN A 275 -28.93 -29.24 -0.12
N GLU A 276 -28.83 -29.34 1.20
CA GLU A 276 -29.98 -29.66 2.08
C GLU A 276 -31.03 -28.54 2.06
N ALA A 277 -30.57 -27.28 2.00
CA ALA A 277 -31.44 -26.12 1.90
C ALA A 277 -32.17 -26.07 0.54
N LEU A 278 -31.49 -26.43 -0.55
CA LEU A 278 -32.07 -26.52 -1.89
C LEU A 278 -33.19 -27.56 -1.97
N GLU A 279 -32.93 -28.78 -1.49
CA GLU A 279 -33.93 -29.84 -1.45
C GLU A 279 -35.16 -29.42 -0.63
N LEU A 280 -34.94 -28.77 0.51
CA LEU A 280 -36.01 -28.30 1.37
C LEU A 280 -36.87 -27.22 0.68
N VAL A 281 -36.25 -26.28 -0.02
CA VAL A 281 -36.93 -25.21 -0.76
C VAL A 281 -37.73 -25.79 -1.92
N ARG A 282 -37.15 -26.68 -2.72
CA ARG A 282 -37.82 -27.39 -3.82
C ARG A 282 -39.01 -28.20 -3.32
N LYS A 283 -38.85 -28.95 -2.21
CA LYS A 283 -39.91 -29.76 -1.59
C LYS A 283 -41.07 -28.92 -1.05
N ARG A 284 -40.78 -27.75 -0.50
CA ARG A 284 -41.80 -26.85 0.08
C ARG A 284 -42.40 -25.87 -0.92
N LYS A 285 -41.82 -25.79 -2.13
CA LYS A 285 -42.19 -24.87 -3.21
C LYS A 285 -42.22 -23.39 -2.81
N ARG A 286 -41.56 -23.04 -1.69
CA ARG A 286 -41.49 -21.67 -1.13
C ARG A 286 -40.18 -21.51 -0.38
N ALA A 287 -39.55 -20.35 -0.52
CA ALA A 287 -38.29 -20.01 0.13
C ALA A 287 -38.45 -18.81 1.07
N SER A 288 -38.06 -18.94 2.34
CA SER A 288 -37.95 -17.79 3.24
C SER A 288 -36.82 -17.98 4.25
N ILE A 289 -36.21 -16.87 4.67
CA ILE A 289 -35.13 -16.85 5.66
C ILE A 289 -35.59 -17.54 6.95
N SER A 290 -36.77 -17.17 7.46
CA SER A 290 -37.35 -17.75 8.68
C SER A 290 -37.64 -19.25 8.58
N MET A 291 -37.99 -19.75 7.39
CA MET A 291 -38.17 -21.19 7.16
C MET A 291 -36.84 -21.93 7.28
N LEU A 292 -35.79 -21.45 6.61
CA LEU A 292 -34.47 -22.07 6.65
C LEU A 292 -33.88 -22.04 8.06
N GLN A 293 -34.01 -20.92 8.79
CA GLN A 293 -33.57 -20.82 10.18
C GLN A 293 -34.22 -21.88 11.08
N ARG A 294 -35.54 -22.08 10.97
CA ARG A 294 -36.26 -23.02 11.84
C ARG A 294 -36.01 -24.48 11.47
N ARG A 295 -35.87 -24.79 10.18
CA ARG A 295 -35.75 -26.17 9.68
C ARG A 295 -34.31 -26.68 9.73
N LEU A 296 -33.35 -25.84 9.38
CA LEU A 296 -31.93 -26.19 9.34
C LEU A 296 -31.18 -25.75 10.61
N ARG A 297 -31.88 -25.10 11.56
CA ARG A 297 -31.33 -24.60 12.83
C ARG A 297 -30.11 -23.69 12.65
N ILE A 298 -30.16 -22.84 11.63
CA ILE A 298 -29.10 -21.88 11.29
C ILE A 298 -29.47 -20.44 11.67
N GLY A 299 -28.46 -19.60 11.86
CA GLY A 299 -28.62 -18.17 12.16
C GLY A 299 -29.17 -17.36 10.98
N TYR A 300 -29.70 -16.16 11.27
CA TYR A 300 -30.33 -15.29 10.28
C TYR A 300 -29.40 -14.94 9.12
N THR A 301 -28.17 -14.52 9.41
CA THR A 301 -27.16 -14.14 8.41
C THR A 301 -26.76 -15.28 7.48
N ARG A 302 -26.78 -16.52 7.97
CA ARG A 302 -26.49 -17.70 7.15
C ARG A 302 -27.70 -18.07 6.28
N ALA A 303 -28.91 -18.03 6.85
CA ALA A 303 -30.14 -18.25 6.10
C ALA A 303 -30.40 -17.18 5.02
N ALA A 304 -30.02 -15.93 5.27
CA ALA A 304 -30.10 -14.84 4.29
C ALA A 304 -29.16 -15.09 3.11
N ARG A 305 -27.88 -15.42 3.38
CA ARG A 305 -26.91 -15.79 2.35
C ARG A 305 -27.36 -16.95 1.48
N LEU A 306 -27.89 -18.02 2.07
CA LEU A 306 -28.42 -19.15 1.31
C LEU A 306 -29.59 -18.76 0.39
N ILE A 307 -30.45 -17.82 0.82
CA ILE A 307 -31.57 -17.32 0.00
C ILE A 307 -31.07 -16.44 -1.15
N GLU A 308 -30.10 -15.56 -0.90
CA GLU A 308 -29.47 -14.71 -1.91
C GLU A 308 -28.74 -15.57 -2.96
N GLN A 309 -27.96 -16.55 -2.51
CA GLN A 309 -27.26 -17.50 -3.40
C GLN A 309 -28.23 -18.34 -4.25
N MET A 310 -29.41 -18.71 -3.72
CA MET A 310 -30.46 -19.38 -4.50
C MET A 310 -31.15 -18.46 -5.51
N GLU A 311 -31.25 -17.16 -5.23
CA GLU A 311 -31.81 -16.15 -6.15
C GLU A 311 -30.83 -15.88 -7.29
N GLU A 312 -29.54 -15.70 -6.98
CA GLU A 312 -28.47 -15.52 -7.97
C GLU A 312 -28.33 -16.72 -8.91
N ASN A 313 -28.48 -17.93 -8.37
CA ASN A 313 -28.49 -19.17 -9.16
C ASN A 313 -29.81 -19.43 -9.91
N GLY A 314 -30.79 -18.51 -9.84
CA GLY A 314 -32.05 -18.59 -10.58
C GLY A 314 -33.03 -19.66 -10.06
N ILE A 315 -32.83 -20.17 -8.84
CA ILE A 315 -33.64 -21.24 -8.27
C ILE A 315 -34.91 -20.69 -7.62
N ILE A 316 -34.86 -19.45 -7.12
CA ILE A 316 -36.00 -18.73 -6.54
C ILE A 316 -36.17 -17.37 -7.19
N GLY A 317 -37.41 -16.86 -7.19
CA GLY A 317 -37.75 -15.57 -7.77
C GLY A 317 -37.27 -14.39 -6.94
N PRO A 318 -37.31 -13.18 -7.53
CA PRO A 318 -36.76 -11.99 -6.92
C PRO A 318 -37.43 -11.64 -5.59
N ALA A 319 -36.70 -10.93 -4.73
CA ALA A 319 -37.25 -10.41 -3.48
C ALA A 319 -38.56 -9.64 -3.73
N THR A 320 -39.66 -10.10 -3.12
CA THR A 320 -40.91 -9.33 -3.07
C THR A 320 -40.88 -8.42 -1.85
N GLU A 321 -41.48 -7.22 -1.95
CA GLU A 321 -41.47 -6.27 -0.83
C GLU A 321 -42.09 -6.89 0.45
N GLY A 322 -41.27 -6.97 1.51
CA GLY A 322 -41.62 -7.54 2.81
C GLY A 322 -41.13 -8.98 3.05
N SER A 323 -41.30 -9.49 4.27
CA SER A 323 -40.80 -10.82 4.72
C SER A 323 -41.61 -12.01 4.16
N LYS A 324 -42.17 -11.88 2.96
CA LYS A 324 -43.03 -12.91 2.35
C LYS A 324 -42.16 -14.03 1.72
N PRO A 325 -42.65 -15.29 1.73
CA PRO A 325 -41.90 -16.38 1.11
C PRO A 325 -41.86 -16.21 -0.41
N ARG A 326 -40.65 -16.34 -0.98
CA ARG A 326 -40.34 -16.25 -2.40
C ARG A 326 -40.78 -17.51 -3.13
N GLU A 327 -41.19 -17.33 -4.39
CA GLU A 327 -41.58 -18.40 -5.29
C GLU A 327 -40.34 -19.16 -5.78
N VAL A 328 -40.46 -20.48 -5.97
CA VAL A 328 -39.38 -21.33 -6.47
C VAL A 328 -39.55 -21.45 -7.98
N LEU A 329 -38.51 -21.11 -8.73
CA LEU A 329 -38.52 -21.08 -10.20
C LEU A 329 -37.97 -22.37 -10.82
N ASP A 330 -37.05 -23.05 -10.13
CA ASP A 330 -36.48 -24.32 -10.57
C ASP A 330 -36.70 -25.45 -9.53
N PHE A 331 -37.46 -26.46 -9.95
CA PHE A 331 -37.79 -27.64 -9.15
C PHE A 331 -36.83 -28.83 -9.36
N GLY A 332 -35.86 -28.72 -10.28
CA GLY A 332 -34.91 -29.78 -10.61
C GLY A 332 -35.51 -30.91 -11.46
N THR A 333 -34.65 -31.77 -12.01
CA THR A 333 -35.07 -32.93 -12.82
C THR A 333 -35.41 -34.13 -11.92
N HIS A 334 -36.61 -34.13 -11.34
CA HIS A 334 -37.23 -35.35 -10.82
C HIS A 334 -38.74 -35.34 -11.14
N ASP A 335 -39.09 -36.21 -12.10
CA ASP A 335 -40.41 -36.75 -12.44
C ASP A 335 -41.63 -35.81 -12.48
N LEU A 336 -41.87 -35.24 -13.67
CA LEU A 336 -43.22 -35.06 -14.20
C LEU A 336 -43.66 -36.38 -14.88
N SER A 337 -43.95 -37.41 -14.09
CA SER A 337 -44.54 -38.67 -14.56
C SER A 337 -45.61 -39.18 -13.59
N SER A 338 -46.67 -38.40 -13.39
CA SER A 338 -47.99 -38.90 -12.93
C SER A 338 -49.03 -37.77 -12.97
N ASP A 339 -49.61 -37.54 -14.14
CA ASP A 339 -51.05 -37.26 -14.27
C ASP A 339 -51.42 -37.11 -15.75
N THR A 340 -51.68 -38.24 -16.41
CA THR A 340 -52.56 -38.28 -17.59
C THR A 340 -53.83 -39.00 -17.19
N GLY A 341 -54.84 -38.19 -16.83
CA GLY A 341 -56.25 -38.36 -17.14
C GLY A 341 -56.93 -39.70 -16.82
N ASP A 342 -57.64 -39.72 -15.70
CA ASP A 342 -58.99 -40.30 -15.62
C ASP A 342 -59.99 -39.14 -15.45
N GLN A 343 -60.72 -38.80 -16.51
CA GLN A 343 -62.06 -38.20 -16.44
C GLN A 343 -62.86 -38.74 -17.65
N ASP A 344 -64.08 -39.18 -17.33
CA ASP A 344 -65.10 -39.77 -18.21
C ASP A 344 -65.36 -39.04 -19.54
#